data_AF-B3PH59-F1
#
_entry.id   AF-B3PH59-F1
#
_cell.length_a   1.000
_cell.length_b   1.000
_cell.length_c   1.000
_cell.angle_alpha   90.00
_cell.angle_beta   90.00
_cell.angle_gamma   90.00
#
_symmetry.space_group_name_H-M   'P 1'
#
loop_
_entity.id
_entity.type
_entity.pdbx_description
1 polymer ?
#
loop_
_entity_poly.entity_id
_entity_poly.type
_entity_poly.pdbx_seq_one_letter_code
_entity_poly.pdbx_strand_id
1 'polypeptide(L)'
;MGQQCLHYLRLLPPGRRPALPELTIRCFSLGQGTNIAQRLTDLWRDLIHCFYSGLRPSGSRYLLETGDEFLLLQFLQQQPQVYRYKDYDRLLEKLSQPQADYSPLVVDRYALRDKPLAAISQTIKVPGIYLFYQVDVETAHDSRHWARIMLVDEKGSLFTARAHYYNQQTFLRPLLIFIRNALQHQQWSGDLHSALMLDNIQVYELEPARHYLSSGRSGPLLVQARQFPAQWMRIPLMNIKAIADMNADGQLLFSLYCDEQEFSPLAYGDELMPAVARYILGHRRTGEHYPGYITDLDLSLCRETIVQQTGLQLSHYLQIKTDLEMQLNQAMRQLLA
;
A
#
# COMPACT_ATOMS: atom_id res chain seq x y z
N MET A 1 -7.65 29.17 -5.67
CA MET A 1 -8.52 27.98 -5.58
C MET A 1 -8.54 27.37 -4.17
N GLY A 2 -7.38 26.95 -3.62
CA GLY A 2 -7.33 26.20 -2.35
C GLY A 2 -8.01 26.84 -1.13
N GLN A 3 -7.88 28.16 -0.92
CA GLN A 3 -8.43 28.82 0.27
C GLN A 3 -9.97 28.95 0.27
N GLN A 4 -10.57 29.27 -0.88
CA GLN A 4 -12.04 29.39 -1.01
C GLN A 4 -12.71 28.01 -0.94
N CYS A 5 -12.12 27.00 -1.57
CA CYS A 5 -12.58 25.61 -1.50
C CYS A 5 -12.55 25.11 -0.05
N LEU A 6 -11.44 25.34 0.66
CA LEU A 6 -11.30 24.97 2.07
C LEU A 6 -12.28 25.73 2.97
N HIS A 7 -12.50 27.02 2.72
CA HIS A 7 -13.48 27.80 3.47
C HIS A 7 -14.89 27.21 3.33
N TYR A 8 -15.30 26.85 2.12
CA TYR A 8 -16.58 26.17 1.89
C TYR A 8 -16.66 24.85 2.67
N LEU A 9 -15.66 23.98 2.54
CA LEU A 9 -15.64 22.66 3.18
C LEU A 9 -15.70 22.77 4.72
N ARG A 10 -15.17 23.85 5.31
CA ARG A 10 -15.25 24.12 6.75
C ARG A 10 -16.64 24.52 7.20
N LEU A 11 -17.36 25.29 6.38
CA LEU A 11 -18.72 25.74 6.71
C LEU A 11 -19.73 24.59 6.67
N LEU A 12 -19.45 23.55 5.88
CA LEU A 12 -20.38 22.47 5.59
C LEU A 12 -19.69 21.11 5.80
N PRO A 13 -19.51 20.63 7.04
CA PRO A 13 -18.92 19.31 7.25
C PRO A 13 -19.88 18.18 6.78
N PRO A 14 -19.35 17.08 6.20
CA PRO A 14 -20.14 15.93 5.76
C PRO A 14 -21.06 15.35 6.83
N GLY A 15 -22.24 14.88 6.44
CA GLY A 15 -23.20 14.27 7.37
C GLY A 15 -24.08 15.26 8.16
N ARG A 16 -23.76 16.57 8.15
CA ARG A 16 -24.77 17.59 8.47
C ARG A 16 -25.67 17.76 7.23
N ARG A 17 -26.99 17.88 7.44
CA ARG A 17 -28.01 18.03 6.38
C ARG A 17 -28.47 19.49 6.15
N PRO A 18 -27.63 20.50 5.89
CA PRO A 18 -28.11 21.65 5.15
C PRO A 18 -28.20 21.29 3.67
N ALA A 19 -29.12 21.93 2.94
CA ALA A 19 -29.06 21.94 1.49
C ALA A 19 -27.72 22.57 1.08
N LEU A 20 -26.95 21.89 0.23
CA LEU A 20 -25.69 22.44 -0.26
C LEU A 20 -26.01 23.72 -1.06
N PRO A 21 -25.34 24.85 -0.79
CA PRO A 21 -25.57 26.08 -1.52
C PRO A 21 -25.16 25.91 -2.99
N GLU A 22 -25.90 26.58 -3.88
CA GLU A 22 -25.61 26.59 -5.31
C GLU A 22 -24.27 27.32 -5.56
N LEU A 23 -23.35 26.65 -6.26
CA LEU A 23 -22.07 27.26 -6.62
C LEU A 23 -22.12 27.78 -8.06
N THR A 24 -21.96 29.09 -8.22
CA THR A 24 -21.71 29.70 -9.53
C THR A 24 -20.23 30.02 -9.69
N ILE A 25 -19.59 29.46 -10.71
CA ILE A 25 -18.19 29.73 -11.04
C ILE A 25 -18.12 30.62 -12.28
N ARG A 26 -17.48 31.79 -12.14
CA ARG A 26 -17.23 32.71 -13.25
C ARG A 26 -15.73 32.92 -13.40
N CYS A 27 -15.21 32.78 -14.61
CA CYS A 27 -13.81 33.04 -14.93
C CYS A 27 -13.72 34.16 -15.97
N PHE A 28 -12.93 35.18 -15.66
CA PHE A 28 -12.80 36.40 -16.48
C PHE A 28 -11.49 36.45 -17.27
N SER A 29 -10.81 35.31 -17.47
CA SER A 29 -9.58 35.26 -18.26
C SER A 29 -9.86 35.29 -19.76
N LEU A 30 -9.08 36.08 -20.49
CA LEU A 30 -9.15 36.16 -21.94
C LEU A 30 -8.69 34.81 -22.55
N GLY A 31 -9.52 34.20 -23.40
CA GLY A 31 -9.20 33.03 -24.22
C GLY A 31 -9.37 31.65 -23.57
N GLN A 32 -9.23 31.50 -22.25
CA GLN A 32 -9.35 30.20 -21.55
C GLN A 32 -10.45 30.17 -20.47
N GLY A 33 -11.18 31.27 -20.28
CA GLY A 33 -12.16 31.42 -19.19
C GLY A 33 -13.22 30.33 -19.16
N THR A 34 -13.77 29.94 -20.31
CA THR A 34 -14.79 28.88 -20.41
C THR A 34 -14.24 27.52 -19.99
N ASN A 35 -13.04 27.13 -20.44
CA ASN A 35 -12.41 25.86 -20.09
C ASN A 35 -12.08 25.79 -18.60
N ILE A 36 -11.57 26.89 -18.03
CA ILE A 36 -11.26 26.99 -16.60
C ILE A 36 -12.57 26.89 -15.79
N ALA A 37 -13.60 27.65 -16.13
CA ALA A 37 -14.90 27.62 -15.45
C ALA A 37 -15.53 26.22 -15.50
N GLN A 38 -15.50 25.55 -16.66
CA GLN A 38 -16.02 24.20 -16.82
C GLN A 38 -15.25 23.21 -15.94
N ARG A 39 -13.91 23.24 -16.00
CA ARG A 39 -13.05 22.36 -15.19
C ARG A 39 -13.27 22.54 -13.69
N LEU A 40 -13.39 23.79 -13.24
CA LEU A 40 -13.69 24.12 -11.85
C LEU A 40 -15.09 23.61 -11.44
N THR A 41 -16.06 23.71 -12.34
CA THR A 41 -17.42 23.22 -12.10
C THR A 41 -17.44 21.70 -11.97
N ASP A 42 -16.69 21.01 -12.82
CA ASP A 42 -16.53 19.56 -12.77
C ASP A 42 -15.81 19.11 -11.50
N LEU A 43 -14.73 19.80 -11.10
CA LEU A 43 -14.04 19.55 -9.83
C LEU A 43 -15.00 19.69 -8.66
N TRP A 44 -15.79 20.76 -8.67
CA TRP A 44 -16.74 21.02 -7.60
C TRP A 44 -17.79 19.92 -7.47
N ARG A 45 -18.33 19.48 -8.61
CA ARG A 45 -19.27 18.36 -8.67
C ARG A 45 -18.64 17.07 -8.12
N ASP A 46 -17.39 16.81 -8.46
CA ASP A 46 -16.67 15.61 -8.00
C ASP A 46 -16.40 15.65 -6.48
N LEU A 47 -16.06 16.83 -5.93
CA LEU A 47 -15.90 17.03 -4.48
C LEU A 47 -17.23 16.84 -3.74
N ILE A 48 -18.31 17.43 -4.25
CA ILE A 48 -19.66 17.22 -3.69
C ILE A 48 -20.01 15.74 -3.70
N HIS A 49 -19.81 15.07 -4.83
CA HIS A 49 -20.10 13.66 -4.96
C HIS A 49 -19.24 12.80 -4.02
N CYS A 50 -17.96 13.15 -3.84
CA CYS A 50 -17.06 12.43 -2.94
C CYS A 50 -17.50 12.52 -1.48
N PHE A 51 -17.80 13.73 -0.98
CA PHE A 51 -17.97 13.99 0.44
C PHE A 51 -19.43 14.07 0.91
N TYR A 52 -20.38 14.36 0.02
CA TYR A 52 -21.77 14.69 0.41
C TYR A 52 -22.84 13.83 -0.26
N SER A 53 -22.48 12.92 -1.18
CA SER A 53 -23.45 12.03 -1.83
C SER A 53 -24.07 10.99 -0.89
N GLY A 54 -23.44 10.72 0.25
CA GLY A 54 -23.79 9.60 1.14
C GLY A 54 -23.39 8.23 0.60
N LEU A 55 -22.74 8.15 -0.58
CA LEU A 55 -22.31 6.90 -1.20
C LEU A 55 -20.91 6.45 -0.75
N ARG A 56 -20.18 7.32 -0.05
CA ARG A 56 -18.82 7.06 0.44
C ARG A 56 -18.71 7.40 1.93
N PRO A 57 -17.77 6.77 2.65
CA PRO A 57 -17.46 7.15 4.03
C PRO A 57 -17.07 8.62 4.13
N SER A 58 -17.45 9.28 5.23
CA SER A 58 -17.09 10.68 5.50
C SER A 58 -15.59 10.91 5.56
N GLY A 59 -14.82 9.88 5.94
CA GLY A 59 -13.35 9.88 5.98
C GLY A 59 -12.67 9.68 4.63
N SER A 60 -13.39 9.69 3.49
CA SER A 60 -12.80 9.55 2.15
C SER A 60 -11.67 10.55 1.90
N ARG A 61 -10.70 10.16 1.08
CA ARG A 61 -9.53 10.98 0.72
C ARG A 61 -9.65 11.38 -0.75
N TYR A 62 -9.69 12.67 -1.04
CA TYR A 62 -9.77 13.19 -2.41
C TYR A 62 -8.44 13.81 -2.82
N LEU A 63 -7.87 13.35 -3.94
CA LEU A 63 -6.54 13.72 -4.40
C LEU A 63 -6.61 14.49 -5.71
N LEU A 64 -5.96 15.64 -5.71
CA LEU A 64 -5.83 16.56 -6.84
C LEU A 64 -4.38 16.75 -7.21
N GLU A 65 -4.13 16.97 -8.49
CA GLU A 65 -2.85 17.43 -9.02
C GLU A 65 -3.04 18.84 -9.58
N THR A 66 -2.27 19.79 -9.07
CA THR A 66 -2.33 21.20 -9.44
C THR A 66 -0.93 21.75 -9.67
N GLY A 67 -0.55 21.96 -10.93
CA GLY A 67 0.78 22.46 -11.27
C GLY A 67 1.86 21.44 -10.89
N ASP A 68 2.73 21.81 -9.96
CA ASP A 68 3.82 21.00 -9.40
C ASP A 68 3.48 20.38 -8.04
N GLU A 69 2.23 20.45 -7.59
CA GLU A 69 1.81 19.95 -6.27
C GLU A 69 0.65 18.95 -6.34
N PHE A 70 0.65 18.03 -5.38
CA PHE A 70 -0.47 17.17 -5.02
C PHE A 70 -1.20 17.73 -3.79
N LEU A 71 -2.52 17.82 -3.88
CA LEU A 71 -3.40 18.24 -2.80
C LEU A 71 -4.27 17.06 -2.35
N LEU A 72 -4.10 16.64 -1.10
CA LEU A 72 -4.92 15.59 -0.49
C LEU A 72 -5.91 16.22 0.49
N LEU A 73 -7.20 16.07 0.21
CA LEU A 73 -8.29 16.52 1.07
C LEU A 73 -8.89 15.34 1.82
N GLN A 74 -9.11 15.50 3.11
CA GLN A 74 -9.75 14.50 3.96
C GLN A 74 -10.49 15.20 5.11
N PHE A 75 -11.66 14.70 5.51
CA PHE A 75 -12.28 15.12 6.76
C PHE A 75 -11.82 14.21 7.89
N LEU A 76 -11.21 14.80 8.92
CA LEU A 76 -10.86 14.13 10.17
C LEU A 76 -11.64 14.79 11.30
N GLN A 77 -12.39 13.99 12.07
CA GLN A 77 -13.25 14.49 13.15
C GLN A 77 -14.14 15.68 12.71
N GLN A 78 -14.77 15.55 11.53
CA GLN A 78 -15.61 16.61 10.92
C GLN A 78 -14.89 17.90 10.52
N GLN A 79 -13.55 17.92 10.58
CA GLN A 79 -12.75 19.07 10.14
C GLN A 79 -12.04 18.74 8.82
N PRO A 80 -12.17 19.59 7.79
CA PRO A 80 -11.45 19.39 6.54
C PRO A 80 -9.97 19.69 6.72
N GLN A 81 -9.16 18.69 6.40
CA GLN A 81 -7.71 18.77 6.33
C GLN A 81 -7.31 18.84 4.86
N VAL A 82 -6.32 19.68 4.57
CA VAL A 82 -5.71 19.79 3.24
C VAL A 82 -4.22 19.66 3.40
N TYR A 83 -3.68 18.57 2.88
CA TYR A 83 -2.25 18.33 2.84
C TYR A 83 -1.71 18.66 1.45
N ARG A 84 -0.50 19.20 1.40
CA ARG A 84 0.17 19.57 0.16
C ARG A 84 1.50 18.87 0.06
N TYR A 85 1.79 18.28 -1.09
CA TYR A 85 3.03 17.58 -1.37
C TYR A 85 3.54 17.97 -2.74
N LYS A 86 4.82 18.35 -2.83
CA LYS A 86 5.49 18.56 -4.13
C LYS A 86 6.06 17.28 -4.72
N ASP A 87 6.29 16.32 -3.84
CA ASP A 87 6.95 15.07 -4.13
C ASP A 87 5.95 13.90 -4.03
N TYR A 88 6.04 13.00 -5.00
CA TYR A 88 5.13 11.86 -5.08
C TYR A 88 5.40 10.84 -3.97
N ASP A 89 6.66 10.63 -3.57
CA ASP A 89 7.00 9.70 -2.50
C ASP A 89 6.49 10.23 -1.14
N ARG A 90 6.56 11.54 -0.89
CA ARG A 90 5.92 12.16 0.29
C ARG A 90 4.40 12.00 0.32
N LEU A 91 3.76 12.04 -0.85
CA LEU A 91 2.32 11.71 -0.95
C LEU A 91 2.08 10.23 -0.61
N LEU A 92 2.90 9.31 -1.11
CA LEU A 92 2.79 7.89 -0.78
C LEU A 92 3.00 7.64 0.72
N GLU A 93 3.99 8.28 1.35
CA GLU A 93 4.21 8.26 2.81
C GLU A 93 2.97 8.74 3.58
N LYS A 94 2.25 9.76 3.08
CA LYS A 94 0.99 10.18 3.71
C LYS A 94 -0.10 9.12 3.54
N LEU A 95 -0.19 8.52 2.36
CA LEU A 95 -1.21 7.52 2.05
C LEU A 95 -0.97 6.18 2.76
N SER A 96 0.26 5.91 3.20
CA SER A 96 0.62 4.73 3.99
C SER A 96 0.23 4.81 5.46
N GLN A 97 -0.11 6.01 5.95
CA GLN A 97 -0.54 6.16 7.33
C GLN A 97 -1.82 5.38 7.61
N PRO A 98 -1.89 4.66 8.75
CA PRO A 98 -3.04 3.86 9.12
C PRO A 98 -4.31 4.71 9.25
N GLN A 99 -5.46 4.14 8.89
CA GLN A 99 -6.75 4.79 9.01
C GLN A 99 -7.56 4.19 10.17
N ALA A 100 -8.36 5.00 10.87
CA ALA A 100 -9.22 4.48 11.94
C ALA A 100 -10.34 3.60 11.38
N ASP A 101 -11.01 4.11 10.34
CA ASP A 101 -12.07 3.49 9.57
C ASP A 101 -11.67 3.41 8.09
N TYR A 102 -12.41 2.62 7.30
CA TYR A 102 -12.20 2.56 5.85
C TYR A 102 -12.28 3.94 5.19
N SER A 103 -11.17 4.35 4.58
CA SER A 103 -11.01 5.63 3.90
C SER A 103 -10.61 5.42 2.44
N PRO A 104 -11.56 5.40 1.49
CA PRO A 104 -11.24 5.20 0.08
C PRO A 104 -10.49 6.42 -0.49
N LEU A 105 -9.54 6.16 -1.38
CA LEU A 105 -8.87 7.19 -2.18
C LEU A 105 -9.67 7.46 -3.47
N VAL A 106 -9.96 8.72 -3.72
CA VAL A 106 -10.59 9.21 -4.96
C VAL A 106 -9.61 10.16 -5.63
N VAL A 107 -9.16 9.80 -6.82
CA VAL A 107 -8.28 10.67 -7.63
C VAL A 107 -9.14 11.49 -8.59
N ASP A 108 -8.84 12.78 -8.68
CA ASP A 108 -9.45 13.66 -9.66
C ASP A 108 -9.27 13.15 -11.10
N ARG A 109 -10.31 13.33 -11.92
CA ARG A 109 -10.39 12.82 -13.30
C ARG A 109 -9.23 13.21 -14.23
N TYR A 110 -8.48 14.27 -13.92
CA TYR A 110 -7.36 14.75 -14.72
C TYR A 110 -6.00 14.62 -14.03
N ALA A 111 -5.97 14.14 -12.79
CA ALA A 111 -4.76 13.98 -12.00
C ALA A 111 -4.10 12.60 -12.23
N LEU A 112 -2.77 12.55 -12.05
CA LEU A 112 -1.99 11.33 -11.89
C LEU A 112 -2.08 10.34 -13.05
N ARG A 113 -2.34 10.82 -14.27
CA ARG A 113 -2.67 9.98 -15.43
C ARG A 113 -1.61 8.94 -15.78
N ASP A 114 -0.35 9.24 -15.48
CA ASP A 114 0.82 8.40 -15.71
C ASP A 114 1.30 7.67 -14.43
N LYS A 115 0.58 7.81 -13.32
CA LYS A 115 0.94 7.24 -12.02
C LYS A 115 0.00 6.09 -11.64
N PRO A 116 0.50 5.07 -10.93
CA PRO A 116 -0.31 3.95 -10.45
C PRO A 116 -1.55 4.33 -9.65
N LEU A 117 -1.48 5.40 -8.84
CA LEU A 117 -2.60 5.81 -7.99
C LEU A 117 -3.89 6.11 -8.77
N ALA A 118 -3.81 6.65 -9.99
CA ALA A 118 -5.00 6.88 -10.80
C ALA A 118 -5.72 5.56 -11.12
N ALA A 119 -4.97 4.56 -11.60
CA ALA A 119 -5.50 3.23 -11.90
C ALA A 119 -6.03 2.52 -10.64
N ILE A 120 -5.25 2.54 -9.55
CA ILE A 120 -5.62 1.93 -8.25
C ILE A 120 -6.94 2.51 -7.73
N SER A 121 -7.09 3.84 -7.70
CA SER A 121 -8.31 4.50 -7.21
C SER A 121 -9.55 4.18 -8.05
N GLN A 122 -9.37 3.90 -9.33
CA GLN A 122 -10.47 3.52 -10.23
C GLN A 122 -10.86 2.04 -10.06
N THR A 123 -9.93 1.16 -9.69
CA THR A 123 -10.20 -0.26 -9.42
C THR A 123 -10.94 -0.49 -8.12
N ILE A 124 -10.55 0.21 -7.04
CA ILE A 124 -11.10 -0.04 -5.70
C ILE A 124 -12.47 0.61 -5.54
N LYS A 125 -13.51 -0.22 -5.43
CA LYS A 125 -14.92 0.24 -5.27
C LYS A 125 -15.51 -0.09 -3.91
N VAL A 126 -14.98 -1.10 -3.23
CA VAL A 126 -15.46 -1.59 -1.94
C VAL A 126 -14.27 -1.79 -1.01
N PRO A 127 -14.48 -1.85 0.32
CA PRO A 127 -13.44 -2.26 1.26
C PRO A 127 -12.92 -3.66 0.92
N GLY A 128 -11.62 -3.87 1.08
CA GLY A 128 -10.96 -5.14 0.77
C GLY A 128 -9.45 -4.97 0.68
N ILE A 129 -8.75 -6.07 0.38
CA ILE A 129 -7.30 -6.07 0.23
C ILE A 129 -6.97 -6.18 -1.26
N TYR A 130 -6.28 -5.17 -1.76
CA TYR A 130 -5.97 -5.05 -3.18
C TYR A 130 -4.45 -4.99 -3.38
N LEU A 131 -3.90 -6.04 -3.98
CA LEU A 131 -2.48 -6.14 -4.32
C LEU A 131 -2.30 -5.81 -5.79
N PHE A 132 -1.54 -4.76 -6.06
CA PHE A 132 -1.08 -4.37 -7.39
C PHE A 132 0.41 -4.61 -7.50
N TYR A 133 0.87 -5.04 -8.67
CA TYR A 133 2.29 -5.04 -8.98
C TYR A 133 2.56 -4.52 -10.39
N GLN A 134 3.74 -3.94 -10.57
CA GLN A 134 4.25 -3.45 -11.84
C GLN A 134 5.68 -3.96 -12.03
N VAL A 135 5.94 -4.71 -13.09
CA VAL A 135 7.29 -5.17 -13.44
C VAL A 135 8.03 -4.04 -14.15
N ASP A 136 9.26 -3.75 -13.71
CA ASP A 136 10.08 -2.70 -14.32
C ASP A 136 10.59 -3.16 -15.70
N VAL A 137 10.34 -2.35 -16.74
CA VAL A 137 10.65 -2.70 -18.15
C VAL A 137 12.12 -2.44 -18.51
N GLU A 138 12.81 -1.55 -17.80
CA GLU A 138 14.16 -1.07 -18.14
C GLU A 138 15.30 -2.04 -17.76
N THR A 139 15.07 -3.05 -16.92
CA THR A 139 16.13 -4.00 -16.53
C THR A 139 16.28 -5.18 -17.51
N ALA A 140 15.78 -5.07 -18.74
CA ALA A 140 15.88 -6.13 -19.75
C ALA A 140 17.31 -6.52 -20.16
N HIS A 141 18.33 -5.75 -19.75
CA HIS A 141 19.75 -6.01 -20.01
C HIS A 141 20.54 -6.50 -18.76
N ASP A 142 19.90 -6.56 -17.58
CA ASP A 142 20.48 -7.14 -16.36
C ASP A 142 19.68 -8.40 -16.00
N SER A 143 20.34 -9.45 -15.51
CA SER A 143 19.69 -10.71 -15.10
C SER A 143 18.82 -10.57 -13.84
N ARG A 144 18.55 -9.33 -13.41
CA ARG A 144 17.84 -8.97 -12.19
C ARG A 144 16.67 -8.06 -12.57
N HIS A 145 15.47 -8.64 -12.64
CA HIS A 145 14.25 -7.85 -12.78
C HIS A 145 13.76 -7.41 -11.40
N TRP A 146 13.19 -6.21 -11.35
CA TRP A 146 12.52 -5.67 -10.17
C TRP A 146 11.05 -5.44 -10.49
N ALA A 147 10.24 -5.51 -9.45
CA ALA A 147 8.85 -5.12 -9.52
C ALA A 147 8.50 -4.22 -8.33
N ARG A 148 7.63 -3.25 -8.60
CA ARG A 148 7.00 -2.44 -7.57
C ARG A 148 5.73 -3.14 -7.10
N ILE A 149 5.60 -3.29 -5.79
CA ILE A 149 4.42 -3.77 -5.08
C ILE A 149 3.68 -2.56 -4.54
N MET A 150 2.36 -2.51 -4.73
CA MET A 150 1.46 -1.53 -4.13
C MET A 150 0.26 -2.27 -3.55
N LEU A 151 0.05 -2.21 -2.25
CA LEU A 151 -1.07 -2.86 -1.58
C LEU A 151 -1.96 -1.80 -0.93
N VAL A 152 -3.26 -1.90 -1.12
CA VAL A 152 -4.25 -1.14 -0.35
C VAL A 152 -4.89 -2.10 0.64
N ASP A 153 -4.76 -1.78 1.93
CA ASP A 153 -5.28 -2.61 3.02
C ASP A 153 -6.78 -2.40 3.25
N GLU A 154 -7.33 -3.15 4.20
CA GLU A 154 -8.76 -3.18 4.52
C GLU A 154 -9.32 -1.81 4.95
N LYS A 155 -8.48 -0.91 5.48
CA LYS A 155 -8.88 0.45 5.87
C LYS A 155 -8.48 1.50 4.83
N GLY A 156 -7.85 1.10 3.74
CA GLY A 156 -7.45 1.95 2.63
C GLY A 156 -6.02 2.48 2.74
N SER A 157 -5.24 2.08 3.74
CA SER A 157 -3.83 2.50 3.87
C SER A 157 -3.01 1.86 2.74
N LEU A 158 -2.10 2.65 2.16
CA LEU A 158 -1.29 2.23 1.02
C LEU A 158 0.08 1.74 1.49
N PHE A 159 0.43 0.51 1.17
CA PHE A 159 1.79 0.01 1.31
C PHE A 159 2.48 -0.01 -0.05
N THR A 160 3.74 0.42 -0.13
CA THR A 160 4.55 0.37 -1.35
C THR A 160 5.93 -0.18 -1.08
N ALA A 161 6.40 -1.12 -1.91
CA ALA A 161 7.75 -1.66 -1.82
C ALA A 161 8.30 -2.01 -3.20
N ARG A 162 9.62 -2.19 -3.29
CA ARG A 162 10.28 -2.81 -4.45
C ARG A 162 10.84 -4.15 -4.01
N ALA A 163 10.68 -5.16 -4.86
CA ALA A 163 11.21 -6.49 -4.61
C ALA A 163 11.77 -7.10 -5.89
N HIS A 164 12.65 -8.09 -5.73
CA HIS A 164 13.19 -8.84 -6.85
C HIS A 164 12.09 -9.64 -7.52
N TYR A 165 12.04 -9.56 -8.84
CA TYR A 165 11.09 -10.27 -9.67
C TYR A 165 11.87 -11.28 -10.51
N TYR A 166 11.59 -12.56 -10.34
CA TYR A 166 12.14 -13.61 -11.20
C TYR A 166 11.04 -14.18 -12.09
N ASN A 167 9.95 -14.60 -11.47
CA ASN A 167 8.70 -14.91 -12.14
C ASN A 167 7.53 -14.61 -11.21
N GLN A 168 6.33 -14.54 -11.79
CA GLN A 168 5.11 -14.22 -11.05
C GLN A 168 4.87 -15.14 -9.85
N GLN A 169 5.17 -16.45 -9.96
CA GLN A 169 4.95 -17.42 -8.90
C GLN A 169 5.85 -17.18 -7.68
N THR A 170 7.17 -17.08 -7.89
CA THR A 170 8.17 -16.85 -6.82
C THR A 170 8.03 -15.48 -6.17
N PHE A 171 7.45 -14.52 -6.89
CA PHE A 171 7.19 -13.17 -6.41
C PHE A 171 5.90 -13.08 -5.58
N LEU A 172 4.76 -13.53 -6.11
CA LEU A 172 3.46 -13.34 -5.45
C LEU A 172 3.19 -14.33 -4.33
N ARG A 173 3.64 -15.58 -4.49
CA ARG A 173 3.30 -16.66 -3.55
C ARG A 173 3.75 -16.37 -2.11
N PRO A 174 5.02 -16.07 -1.81
CA PRO A 174 5.45 -15.80 -0.42
C PRO A 174 4.70 -14.61 0.18
N LEU A 175 4.44 -13.57 -0.62
CA LEU A 175 3.68 -12.40 -0.18
C LEU A 175 2.22 -12.73 0.16
N LEU A 176 1.55 -13.55 -0.66
CA LEU A 176 0.16 -13.95 -0.41
C LEU A 176 0.04 -14.89 0.81
N ILE A 177 1.03 -15.76 1.03
CA ILE A 177 1.13 -16.57 2.25
C ILE A 177 1.27 -15.65 3.46
N PHE A 178 2.19 -14.69 3.40
CA PHE A 178 2.38 -13.71 4.46
C PHE A 178 1.11 -12.94 4.78
N ILE A 179 0.43 -12.39 3.77
CA ILE A 179 -0.81 -11.61 3.97
C ILE A 179 -1.86 -12.47 4.68
N ARG A 180 -2.04 -13.73 4.26
CA ARG A 180 -3.00 -14.64 4.91
C ARG A 180 -2.65 -14.92 6.37
N ASN A 181 -1.39 -15.19 6.67
CA ASN A 181 -0.94 -15.44 8.04
C ASN A 181 -1.11 -14.19 8.91
N ALA A 182 -0.76 -13.00 8.40
CA ALA A 182 -0.97 -11.74 9.10
C ALA A 182 -2.46 -11.48 9.41
N LEU A 183 -3.36 -11.78 8.47
CA LEU A 183 -4.82 -11.66 8.69
C LEU A 183 -5.33 -12.69 9.71
N GLN A 184 -4.77 -13.90 9.75
CA GLN A 184 -5.10 -14.91 10.77
C GLN A 184 -4.70 -14.44 12.17
N HIS A 185 -3.51 -13.85 12.34
CA HIS A 185 -3.08 -13.27 13.62
C HIS A 185 -3.98 -12.14 14.09
N GLN A 186 -4.44 -11.27 13.17
CA GLN A 186 -5.41 -10.23 13.49
C GLN A 186 -6.76 -10.82 13.93
N GLN A 187 -7.23 -11.87 13.25
CA GLN A 187 -8.46 -12.56 13.62
C GLN A 187 -8.38 -13.16 15.04
N TRP A 188 -7.28 -13.86 15.37
CA TRP A 188 -7.09 -14.41 16.72
C TRP A 188 -6.98 -13.33 17.79
N SER A 189 -6.50 -12.15 17.41
CA SER A 189 -6.48 -10.96 18.26
C SER A 189 -7.85 -10.27 18.40
N GLY A 190 -8.92 -10.88 17.88
CA GLY A 190 -10.30 -10.40 18.03
C GLY A 190 -10.78 -9.43 16.95
N ASP A 191 -10.03 -9.24 15.86
CA ASP A 191 -10.50 -8.46 14.72
C ASP A 191 -11.41 -9.31 13.82
N LEU A 192 -12.72 -9.17 14.01
CA LEU A 192 -13.73 -9.89 13.23
C LEU A 192 -13.76 -9.46 11.75
N HIS A 193 -13.23 -8.28 11.41
CA HIS A 193 -13.19 -7.80 10.03
C HIS A 193 -12.17 -8.60 9.20
N SER A 194 -11.04 -9.00 9.80
CA SER A 194 -9.98 -9.76 9.12
C SER A 194 -10.47 -11.14 8.66
N ALA A 195 -11.41 -11.76 9.39
CA ALA A 195 -12.00 -13.05 9.00
C ALA A 195 -12.75 -12.98 7.66
N LEU A 196 -13.40 -11.84 7.37
CA LEU A 196 -14.11 -11.61 6.10
C LEU A 196 -13.16 -11.36 4.92
N MET A 197 -11.88 -11.06 5.20
CA MET A 197 -10.90 -10.65 4.19
C MET A 197 -9.95 -11.79 3.75
N LEU A 198 -9.87 -12.88 4.50
CA LEU A 198 -8.96 -14.01 4.23
C LEU A 198 -9.09 -14.59 2.81
N ASP A 199 -10.31 -14.60 2.27
CA ASP A 199 -10.62 -15.14 0.95
C ASP A 199 -10.80 -14.06 -0.14
N ASN A 200 -10.66 -12.78 0.21
CA ASN A 200 -10.96 -11.67 -0.70
C ASN A 200 -9.74 -10.78 -1.00
N ILE A 201 -8.58 -11.40 -1.21
CA ILE A 201 -7.39 -10.72 -1.71
C ILE A 201 -7.48 -10.62 -3.23
N GLN A 202 -7.62 -9.41 -3.76
CA GLN A 202 -7.69 -9.14 -5.19
C GLN A 202 -6.30 -8.79 -5.72
N VAL A 203 -5.84 -9.45 -6.78
CA VAL A 203 -4.49 -9.27 -7.33
C VAL A 203 -4.56 -8.72 -8.74
N TYR A 204 -3.78 -7.68 -9.02
CA TYR A 204 -3.72 -7.02 -10.31
C TYR A 204 -2.29 -6.76 -10.77
N GLU A 205 -2.06 -6.89 -12.07
CA GLU A 205 -0.86 -6.41 -12.73
C GLU A 205 -1.15 -5.07 -13.40
N LEU A 206 -0.24 -4.11 -13.23
CA LEU A 206 -0.26 -2.82 -13.89
C LEU A 206 0.71 -2.83 -15.07
N GLU A 207 0.16 -2.68 -16.27
CA GLU A 207 0.95 -2.64 -17.52
C GLU A 207 0.79 -1.29 -18.20
N PRO A 208 1.86 -0.70 -18.77
CA PRO A 208 1.71 0.48 -19.61
C PRO A 208 0.84 0.16 -20.83
N ALA A 209 -0.06 1.07 -21.21
CA ALA A 209 -0.86 0.89 -22.41
C ALA A 209 0.03 0.76 -23.67
N ARG A 210 -0.27 -0.22 -24.53
CA ARG A 210 0.59 -0.62 -25.67
C ARG A 210 1.04 0.52 -26.60
N HIS A 211 0.17 1.51 -26.81
CA HIS A 211 0.47 2.70 -27.63
C HIS A 211 1.55 3.62 -27.01
N TYR A 212 1.69 3.60 -25.69
CA TYR A 212 2.67 4.39 -24.96
C TYR A 212 4.03 3.70 -24.89
N LEU A 213 4.05 2.36 -24.91
CA LEU A 213 5.28 1.56 -25.01
C LEU A 213 6.06 1.87 -26.30
N SER A 214 5.37 1.96 -27.44
CA SER A 214 6.02 2.22 -28.74
C SER A 214 6.49 3.67 -28.94
N SER A 215 5.98 4.61 -28.14
CA SER A 215 6.30 6.04 -28.26
C SER A 215 7.29 6.54 -27.20
N GLY A 216 7.73 5.69 -26.26
CA GLY A 216 8.63 6.06 -25.18
C GLY A 216 8.05 7.11 -24.22
N ARG A 217 6.72 7.28 -24.21
CA ARG A 217 6.02 8.26 -23.35
C ARG A 217 5.36 7.54 -22.19
N SER A 218 5.38 8.14 -21.01
CA SER A 218 4.53 7.69 -19.90
C SER A 218 3.06 7.98 -20.22
N GLY A 219 2.19 7.04 -19.86
CA GLY A 219 0.76 7.10 -20.16
C GLY A 219 -0.05 6.29 -19.15
N PRO A 220 -1.38 6.20 -19.35
CA PRO A 220 -2.25 5.45 -18.46
C PRO A 220 -1.82 3.99 -18.35
N LEU A 221 -1.93 3.48 -17.13
CA LEU A 221 -1.69 2.07 -16.82
C LEU A 221 -2.98 1.28 -17.00
N LEU A 222 -2.87 0.14 -17.67
CA LEU A 222 -3.91 -0.87 -17.76
C LEU A 222 -3.85 -1.75 -16.52
N VAL A 223 -5.02 -2.07 -15.97
CA VAL A 223 -5.15 -2.96 -14.80
C VAL A 223 -5.62 -4.32 -15.28
N GLN A 224 -4.81 -5.35 -15.09
CA GLN A 224 -5.16 -6.72 -15.44
C GLN A 224 -5.35 -7.54 -14.18
N ALA A 225 -6.56 -8.10 -13.99
CA ALA A 225 -6.80 -9.04 -12.91
C ALA A 225 -5.94 -10.30 -13.11
N ARG A 226 -5.29 -10.75 -12.02
CA ARG A 226 -4.49 -11.96 -12.00
C ARG A 226 -5.13 -12.96 -11.06
N GLN A 227 -5.42 -14.15 -11.57
CA GLN A 227 -5.83 -15.26 -10.74
C GLN A 227 -4.60 -15.94 -10.17
N PHE A 228 -4.69 -16.35 -8.92
CA PHE A 228 -3.64 -17.08 -8.24
C PHE A 228 -3.98 -18.59 -8.24
N PRO A 229 -3.24 -19.43 -8.99
CA PRO A 229 -3.54 -20.85 -9.06
C PRO A 229 -3.39 -21.52 -7.69
N ALA A 230 -4.42 -22.23 -7.24
CA ALA A 230 -4.39 -22.96 -5.96
C ALA A 230 -3.21 -23.95 -5.86
N GLN A 231 -2.75 -24.49 -7.00
CA GLN A 231 -1.57 -25.37 -7.09
C GLN A 231 -0.27 -24.71 -6.61
N TRP A 232 -0.13 -23.37 -6.72
CA TRP A 232 1.06 -22.68 -6.25
C TRP A 232 1.23 -22.83 -4.74
N MET A 233 0.14 -22.94 -3.97
CA MET A 233 0.21 -23.16 -2.52
C MET A 233 0.79 -24.51 -2.13
N ARG A 234 0.78 -25.51 -3.02
CA ARG A 234 1.21 -26.89 -2.74
C ARG A 234 2.72 -27.11 -2.92
N ILE A 235 3.40 -26.17 -3.58
CA ILE A 235 4.83 -26.28 -3.83
C ILE A 235 5.55 -26.08 -2.50
N PRO A 236 6.60 -26.82 -2.13
CA PRO A 236 7.33 -26.54 -0.90
C PRO A 236 7.89 -25.10 -0.90
N LEU A 237 7.82 -24.43 0.24
CA LEU A 237 8.47 -23.14 0.49
C LEU A 237 9.00 -23.21 1.92
N MET A 238 10.27 -22.84 2.11
CA MET A 238 10.82 -22.73 3.46
C MET A 238 9.99 -21.71 4.24
N ASN A 239 9.50 -22.12 5.41
CA ASN A 239 8.71 -21.24 6.25
C ASN A 239 9.65 -20.41 7.10
N ILE A 240 9.64 -19.09 6.92
CA ILE A 240 10.40 -18.16 7.76
C ILE A 240 9.40 -17.35 8.56
N LYS A 241 9.27 -17.69 9.84
CA LYS A 241 8.37 -17.01 10.79
C LYS A 241 9.17 -16.05 11.67
N ALA A 242 8.65 -14.86 11.87
CA ALA A 242 9.13 -13.90 12.85
C ALA A 242 8.13 -13.77 13.99
N ILE A 243 8.60 -13.80 15.23
CA ILE A 243 7.77 -13.53 16.41
C ILE A 243 8.34 -12.29 17.09
N ALA A 244 7.51 -11.26 17.21
CA ALA A 244 7.88 -10.02 17.87
C ALA A 244 7.65 -10.12 19.38
N ASP A 245 8.64 -9.69 20.14
CA ASP A 245 8.58 -9.51 21.59
C ASP A 245 9.14 -8.14 21.97
N MET A 246 8.93 -7.72 23.21
CA MET A 246 9.43 -6.47 23.76
C MET A 246 10.59 -6.74 24.72
N ASN A 247 11.68 -5.99 24.56
CA ASN A 247 12.71 -5.95 25.59
C ASN A 247 12.31 -5.03 26.76
N ALA A 248 13.12 -5.03 27.83
CA ALA A 248 12.90 -4.20 29.01
C ALA A 248 12.87 -2.69 28.71
N ASP A 249 13.49 -2.25 27.61
CA ASP A 249 13.54 -0.87 27.16
C ASP A 249 12.36 -0.49 26.21
N GLY A 250 11.43 -1.42 25.97
CA GLY A 250 10.27 -1.21 25.10
C GLY A 250 10.58 -1.23 23.61
N GLN A 251 11.72 -1.80 23.21
CA GLN A 251 12.10 -2.00 21.81
C GLN A 251 11.63 -3.37 21.31
N LEU A 252 11.24 -3.42 20.03
CA LEU A 252 10.87 -4.64 19.34
C LEU A 252 12.10 -5.53 19.12
N LEU A 253 12.03 -6.75 19.60
CA LEU A 253 12.96 -7.84 19.32
C LEU A 253 12.25 -8.93 18.52
N PHE A 254 12.96 -9.58 17.61
CA PHE A 254 12.39 -10.60 16.74
C PHE A 254 13.13 -11.93 16.90
N SER A 255 12.43 -12.95 17.35
CA SER A 255 12.88 -14.34 17.20
C SER A 255 12.46 -14.86 15.84
N LEU A 256 13.39 -15.45 15.11
CA LEU A 256 13.18 -16.00 13.77
C LEU A 256 13.16 -17.52 13.83
N TYR A 257 12.22 -18.12 13.13
CA TYR A 257 12.12 -19.57 12.96
C TYR A 257 12.23 -19.87 11.47
N CYS A 258 13.18 -20.72 11.10
CA CYS A 258 13.28 -21.28 9.75
C CYS A 258 12.88 -22.76 9.82
N ASP A 259 11.67 -23.06 9.34
CA ASP A 259 10.97 -24.31 9.59
C ASP A 259 10.90 -24.59 11.12
N GLU A 260 11.64 -25.57 11.62
CA GLU A 260 11.67 -25.93 13.06
C GLU A 260 12.86 -25.33 13.83
N GLN A 261 13.81 -24.68 13.14
CA GLN A 261 15.01 -24.14 13.78
C GLN A 261 14.77 -22.71 14.29
N GLU A 262 14.95 -22.51 15.59
CA GLU A 262 14.87 -21.20 16.25
C GLU A 262 16.20 -20.44 16.20
N PHE A 263 16.09 -19.12 16.00
CA PHE A 263 17.13 -18.12 16.14
C PHE A 263 16.59 -16.96 16.97
N SER A 264 17.07 -16.80 18.19
CA SER A 264 16.61 -15.75 19.11
C SER A 264 17.67 -14.67 19.33
N PRO A 265 17.26 -13.40 19.57
CA PRO A 265 18.19 -12.33 19.90
C PRO A 265 19.04 -12.64 21.15
N LEU A 266 18.50 -13.39 22.11
CA LEU A 266 19.21 -13.78 23.33
C LEU A 266 20.39 -14.73 23.03
N ALA A 267 20.24 -15.64 22.06
CA ALA A 267 21.26 -16.61 21.71
C ALA A 267 22.31 -16.06 20.74
N TYR A 268 21.89 -15.20 19.80
CA TYR A 268 22.72 -14.77 18.67
C TYR A 268 23.15 -13.30 18.72
N GLY A 269 22.45 -12.43 19.45
CA GLY A 269 22.73 -10.99 19.46
C GLY A 269 22.82 -10.42 18.03
N ASP A 270 23.93 -9.74 17.74
CA ASP A 270 24.21 -9.15 16.43
C ASP A 270 24.40 -10.18 15.30
N GLU A 271 24.69 -11.45 15.63
CA GLU A 271 24.86 -12.55 14.68
C GLU A 271 23.54 -13.20 14.25
N LEU A 272 22.39 -12.67 14.69
CA LEU A 272 21.07 -13.23 14.40
C LEU A 272 20.81 -13.35 12.90
N MET A 273 20.87 -12.22 12.17
CA MET A 273 20.62 -12.20 10.72
C MET A 273 21.66 -13.01 9.93
N PRO A 274 22.98 -12.91 10.20
CA PRO A 274 23.97 -13.80 9.59
C PRO A 274 23.73 -15.29 9.83
N ALA A 275 23.32 -15.70 11.04
CA ALA A 275 23.05 -17.10 11.37
C ALA A 275 21.85 -17.64 10.59
N VAL A 276 20.76 -16.86 10.53
CA VAL A 276 19.56 -17.19 9.74
C VAL A 276 19.91 -17.26 8.25
N ALA A 277 20.66 -16.28 7.73
CA ALA A 277 21.10 -16.26 6.34
C ALA A 277 21.96 -17.50 5.98
N ARG A 278 22.91 -17.89 6.84
CA ARG A 278 23.72 -19.12 6.67
C ARG A 278 22.83 -20.36 6.63
N TYR A 279 21.85 -20.44 7.53
CA TYR A 279 20.91 -21.57 7.57
C TYR A 279 20.11 -21.67 6.27
N ILE A 280 19.51 -20.57 5.81
CA ILE A 280 18.73 -20.55 4.56
C ILE A 280 19.60 -20.93 3.36
N LEU A 281 20.80 -20.35 3.23
CA LEU A 281 21.71 -20.66 2.12
C LEU A 281 22.15 -22.12 2.12
N GLY A 282 22.39 -22.71 3.30
CA GLY A 282 22.77 -24.13 3.43
C GLY A 282 21.68 -25.12 3.02
N HIS A 283 20.40 -24.71 3.06
CA HIS A 283 19.26 -25.54 2.68
C HIS A 283 18.83 -25.36 1.22
N ARG A 284 19.45 -24.43 0.49
CA ARG A 284 19.14 -24.20 -0.92
C ARG A 284 19.73 -25.29 -1.80
N ARG A 285 18.98 -25.65 -2.84
CA ARG A 285 19.52 -26.48 -3.92
C ARG A 285 20.45 -25.64 -4.79
N THR A 286 21.42 -26.28 -5.42
CA THR A 286 22.37 -25.63 -6.31
C THR A 286 21.64 -24.83 -7.39
N GLY A 287 21.90 -23.51 -7.47
CA GLY A 287 21.29 -22.59 -8.44
C GLY A 287 20.07 -21.80 -7.95
N GLU A 288 19.63 -21.96 -6.71
CA GLU A 288 18.54 -21.17 -6.13
C GLU A 288 19.02 -19.79 -5.63
N HIS A 289 18.65 -18.73 -6.35
CA HIS A 289 19.07 -17.34 -6.07
C HIS A 289 17.94 -16.40 -5.64
N TYR A 290 16.81 -16.94 -5.16
CA TYR A 290 15.69 -16.10 -4.70
C TYR A 290 16.02 -15.36 -3.37
N PRO A 291 15.43 -14.21 -3.06
CA PRO A 291 15.55 -13.55 -1.76
C PRO A 291 15.01 -14.42 -0.60
N GLY A 292 15.48 -14.21 0.63
CA GLY A 292 14.79 -14.69 1.83
C GLY A 292 13.47 -13.94 2.01
N TYR A 293 12.37 -14.68 2.17
CA TYR A 293 11.03 -14.12 2.37
C TYR A 293 10.48 -14.50 3.73
N ILE A 294 10.06 -13.51 4.52
CA ILE A 294 9.30 -13.75 5.75
C ILE A 294 7.88 -14.13 5.35
N THR A 295 7.46 -15.34 5.73
CA THR A 295 6.15 -15.93 5.38
C THR A 295 5.14 -15.83 6.51
N ASP A 296 5.57 -15.58 7.73
CA ASP A 296 4.71 -15.37 8.89
C ASP A 296 5.33 -14.34 9.83
N LEU A 297 4.51 -13.48 10.43
CA LEU A 297 4.91 -12.47 11.39
C LEU A 297 3.84 -12.40 12.48
N ASP A 298 4.22 -12.71 13.71
CA ASP A 298 3.36 -12.63 14.88
C ASP A 298 3.69 -11.36 15.67
N LEU A 299 2.69 -10.47 15.79
CA LEU A 299 2.78 -9.21 16.54
C LEU A 299 1.90 -9.20 17.79
N SER A 300 1.36 -10.36 18.19
CA SER A 300 0.35 -10.47 19.25
C SER A 300 0.82 -9.86 20.59
N LEU A 301 2.06 -10.13 20.99
CA LEU A 301 2.67 -9.62 22.22
C LEU A 301 3.00 -8.11 22.19
N CYS A 302 3.00 -7.50 21.01
CA CYS A 302 3.50 -6.16 20.77
C CYS A 302 2.40 -5.16 20.36
N ARG A 303 1.14 -5.60 20.32
CA ARG A 303 0.02 -4.87 19.73
C ARG A 303 -0.18 -3.47 20.31
N GLU A 304 -0.23 -3.36 21.63
CA GLU A 304 -0.56 -2.10 22.33
C GLU A 304 0.54 -1.04 22.15
N THR A 305 1.79 -1.46 22.04
CA THR A 305 2.93 -0.58 21.84
C THR A 305 3.04 -0.11 20.39
N ILE A 306 2.79 -1.01 19.42
CA ILE A 306 2.83 -0.67 17.99
C ILE A 306 1.70 0.31 17.64
N VAL A 307 0.51 0.12 18.24
CA VAL A 307 -0.65 0.96 17.94
C VAL A 307 -1.45 1.29 19.20
N GLN A 308 -1.49 2.57 19.55
CA GLN A 308 -2.25 3.04 20.72
C GLN A 308 -3.75 3.26 20.46
N GLN A 309 -4.20 3.45 19.22
CA GLN A 309 -5.60 3.88 18.94
C GLN A 309 -6.30 3.26 17.72
N THR A 310 -5.59 2.93 16.62
CA THR A 310 -6.22 2.48 15.37
C THR A 310 -6.32 0.96 15.19
N GLY A 311 -5.75 0.20 16.13
CA GLY A 311 -5.49 -1.23 16.00
C GLY A 311 -4.40 -1.56 14.96
N LEU A 312 -3.84 -2.78 15.05
CA LEU A 312 -2.96 -3.31 14.01
C LEU A 312 -3.72 -3.42 12.68
N GLN A 313 -3.03 -3.13 11.59
CA GLN A 313 -3.53 -3.17 10.21
C GLN A 313 -2.51 -3.93 9.38
N LEU A 314 -2.93 -4.48 8.23
CA LEU A 314 -2.02 -5.23 7.36
C LEU A 314 -0.79 -4.39 6.92
N SER A 315 -0.96 -3.08 6.75
CA SER A 315 0.13 -2.14 6.47
C SER A 315 1.27 -2.17 7.51
N HIS A 316 0.96 -2.31 8.80
CA HIS A 316 1.98 -2.44 9.86
C HIS A 316 2.79 -3.74 9.72
N TYR A 317 2.12 -4.85 9.45
CA TYR A 317 2.78 -6.14 9.22
C TYR A 317 3.70 -6.08 8.00
N LEU A 318 3.26 -5.46 6.91
CA LEU A 318 4.05 -5.33 5.68
C LEU A 318 5.27 -4.43 5.85
N GLN A 319 5.17 -3.37 6.65
CA GLN A 319 6.31 -2.50 6.95
C GLN A 319 7.39 -3.27 7.70
N ILE A 320 7.02 -3.91 8.82
CA ILE A 320 7.95 -4.71 9.63
C ILE A 320 8.55 -5.86 8.82
N LYS A 321 7.73 -6.56 8.03
CA LYS A 321 8.19 -7.59 7.09
C LYS A 321 9.29 -7.07 6.16
N THR A 322 9.07 -5.90 5.57
CA THR A 322 10.02 -5.32 4.59
C THR A 322 11.35 -5.00 5.25
N ASP A 323 11.32 -4.47 6.47
CA ASP A 323 12.52 -4.15 7.23
C ASP A 323 13.30 -5.41 7.61
N LEU A 324 12.60 -6.47 8.07
CA LEU A 324 13.21 -7.77 8.37
C LEU A 324 13.80 -8.44 7.11
N GLU A 325 13.06 -8.43 6.00
CA GLU A 325 13.54 -8.99 4.74
C GLU A 325 14.74 -8.21 4.19
N MET A 326 14.78 -6.89 4.38
CA MET A 326 15.93 -6.07 3.96
C MET A 326 17.19 -6.50 4.72
N GLN A 327 17.10 -6.62 6.04
CA GLN A 327 18.21 -7.04 6.91
C GLN A 327 18.67 -8.47 6.57
N LEU A 328 17.72 -9.40 6.44
CA LEU A 328 18.02 -10.78 6.08
C LEU A 328 18.71 -10.88 4.71
N ASN A 329 18.14 -10.24 3.69
CA ASN A 329 18.70 -10.29 2.34
C ASN A 329 20.04 -9.56 2.22
N GLN A 330 20.30 -8.57 3.07
CA GLN A 330 21.61 -7.95 3.18
C GLN A 330 22.65 -8.93 3.73
N ALA A 331 22.33 -9.63 4.83
CA ALA A 331 23.21 -10.65 5.40
C ALA A 331 23.49 -11.79 4.41
N MET A 332 22.48 -12.23 3.66
CA MET A 332 22.65 -13.24 2.61
C MET A 332 23.60 -12.78 1.49
N ARG A 333 23.51 -11.51 1.06
CA ARG A 333 24.42 -10.95 0.05
C ARG A 333 25.86 -10.87 0.54
N GLN A 334 26.06 -10.54 1.81
CA GLN A 334 27.41 -10.46 2.41
C GLN A 334 28.10 -11.82 2.50
N LEU A 335 27.33 -12.91 2.67
CA LEU A 335 27.86 -14.28 2.72
C LEU A 335 28.17 -14.87 1.33
N LEU A 336 27.59 -14.29 0.28
CA LEU A 336 27.78 -14.71 -1.12
C LEU A 336 28.81 -13.84 -1.87
N ALA A 337 29.24 -12.73 -1.26
CA ALA A 337 30.30 -11.85 -1.75
C ALA A 337 31.66 -12.38 -1.29
#